data_AF-A0ABC9W1T1-F1
#
_entry.id   AF-A0ABC9W1T1-F1
#
_cell.length_a   1.000
_cell.length_b   1.000
_cell.length_c   1.000
_cell.angle_alpha   90.00
_cell.angle_beta   90.00
_cell.angle_gamma   90.00
#
_symmetry.space_group_name_H-M   'P 1'
#
loop_
_entity.id
_entity.type
_entity.pdbx_description
1 polymer ?
#
loop_
_entity_poly.entity_id
_entity_poly.type
_entity_poly.pdbx_seq_one_letter_code
_entity_poly.pdbx_strand_id
1 'polypeptide(L)'
;MREVPDDWRLANVMPIYNKSPKEDPGNYRPVSLTSVPGKVMEQFILGALTKCVQDNQGIRPSEHGFMTGRSCLTNLISFYDLVTHLVDEGKAVDVIYLDFSKAFDMVS
;
A
#
# COMPACT_ATOMS: atom_id res chain seq x y z
N MET A 1 7.61 -27.21 15.44
CA MET A 1 7.50 -26.04 14.54
C MET A 1 7.22 -26.60 13.16
N ARG A 2 6.11 -26.26 12.49
CA ARG A 2 5.86 -26.81 11.15
C ARG A 2 6.78 -26.10 10.17
N GLU A 3 7.60 -26.86 9.46
CA GLU A 3 8.50 -26.35 8.42
C GLU A 3 7.70 -26.03 7.15
N VAL A 4 8.10 -24.95 6.47
CA VAL A 4 7.62 -24.59 5.14
C VAL A 4 8.69 -24.99 4.11
N PRO A 5 8.33 -25.23 2.84
CA PRO A 5 9.33 -25.49 1.81
C PRO A 5 10.38 -24.38 1.73
N ASP A 6 11.65 -24.73 1.55
CA ASP A 6 12.74 -23.75 1.48
C ASP A 6 12.52 -22.71 0.37
N ASP A 7 11.91 -23.11 -0.74
CA ASP A 7 11.54 -22.23 -1.86
C ASP A 7 10.57 -21.10 -1.47
N TRP A 8 9.86 -21.21 -0.34
CA TRP A 8 8.98 -20.16 0.15
C TRP A 8 9.72 -19.11 0.98
N ARG A 9 10.96 -19.43 1.39
CA ARG A 9 11.84 -18.55 2.16
C ARG A 9 12.82 -17.79 1.26
N LEU A 10 12.90 -18.17 -0.02
CA LEU A 10 13.76 -17.57 -1.02
C LEU A 10 12.94 -16.74 -2.02
N ALA A 11 13.55 -15.68 -2.55
CA ALA A 11 12.97 -14.88 -3.61
C ALA A 11 14.06 -14.44 -4.58
N ASN A 12 13.74 -14.38 -5.88
CA ASN A 12 14.60 -13.76 -6.87
C ASN A 12 14.34 -12.25 -6.88
N VAL A 13 15.32 -11.44 -6.50
CA VAL A 13 15.17 -9.98 -6.41
C VAL A 13 15.55 -9.34 -7.74
N MET A 14 14.56 -8.78 -8.44
CA MET A 14 14.77 -8.10 -9.71
C MET A 14 14.68 -6.59 -9.53
N PRO A 15 15.72 -5.81 -9.92
CA PRO A 15 15.65 -4.35 -9.87
C PRO A 15 14.78 -3.83 -11.02
N ILE A 16 13.77 -3.03 -10.70
CA ILE A 16 12.93 -2.33 -11.68
C ILE A 16 13.29 -0.85 -11.64
N TYR A 17 13.68 -0.31 -12.80
CA TYR A 17 13.99 1.10 -12.96
C TYR A 17 12.73 1.96 -12.73
N ASN A 18 12.86 3.00 -11.90
CA ASN A 18 11.74 3.87 -11.52
C ASN A 18 11.93 5.33 -11.98
N LYS A 19 13.10 5.93 -11.74
CA LYS A 19 13.37 7.38 -11.99
C LYS A 19 14.76 7.60 -12.60
N SER A 20 15.00 8.72 -13.28
CA SER A 20 16.31 9.07 -13.87
C SER A 20 17.24 9.79 -12.88
N PRO A 21 18.58 9.67 -13.01
CA PRO A 21 19.38 8.94 -14.03
C PRO A 21 19.65 7.45 -13.72
N LYS A 22 19.99 6.66 -14.74
CA LYS A 22 20.15 5.19 -14.66
C LYS A 22 21.40 4.73 -13.89
N GLU A 23 22.40 5.57 -13.70
CA GLU A 23 23.61 5.16 -12.99
C GLU A 23 23.44 5.11 -11.47
N ASP A 24 22.40 5.74 -10.92
CA ASP A 24 22.14 5.75 -9.48
C ASP A 24 21.37 4.47 -9.06
N PRO A 25 21.96 3.57 -8.24
CA PRO A 25 21.27 2.38 -7.73
C PRO A 25 20.00 2.71 -6.93
N GLY A 26 19.94 3.90 -6.31
CA GLY A 26 18.76 4.37 -5.56
C GLY A 26 17.51 4.58 -6.43
N ASN A 27 17.67 4.64 -7.75
CA ASN A 27 16.59 4.79 -8.71
C ASN A 27 15.93 3.48 -9.14
N TYR A 28 16.38 2.36 -8.59
CA TYR A 28 15.80 1.04 -8.81
C TYR A 28 14.98 0.60 -7.60
N ARG A 29 13.77 0.12 -7.86
CA ARG A 29 12.94 -0.55 -6.87
C ARG A 29 13.23 -2.04 -6.92
N PRO A 30 13.66 -2.68 -5.83
CA PRO A 30 13.77 -4.14 -5.79
C PRO A 30 12.36 -4.75 -5.77
N VAL A 31 12.14 -5.77 -6.62
CA VAL A 31 10.92 -6.57 -6.60
C VAL A 31 11.28 -8.03 -6.34
N SER A 32 10.76 -8.56 -5.23
CA SER A 32 10.95 -9.95 -4.83
C SER A 32 9.98 -10.86 -5.58
N LEU A 33 10.51 -11.73 -6.44
CA LEU A 33 9.76 -12.77 -7.11
C LEU A 33 9.77 -14.03 -6.24
N THR A 34 8.72 -14.22 -5.46
CA THR A 34 8.49 -15.42 -4.63
C THR A 34 7.93 -16.58 -5.46
N SER A 35 8.04 -17.80 -4.91
CA SER A 35 7.52 -19.02 -5.55
C SER A 35 6.00 -18.94 -5.80
N VAL A 36 5.52 -19.55 -6.89
CA VAL A 36 4.09 -19.54 -7.25
C VAL A 36 3.22 -20.14 -6.15
N PRO A 37 3.55 -21.31 -5.55
CA PRO A 37 2.77 -21.84 -4.43
C PRO A 37 2.78 -20.92 -3.21
N GLY A 38 3.91 -20.25 -2.93
CA GLY A 38 4.02 -19.24 -1.87
C GLY A 38 3.07 -18.07 -2.08
N LYS A 39 3.04 -17.49 -3.29
CA LYS A 39 2.10 -16.41 -3.64
C LYS A 39 0.65 -16.80 -3.48
N VAL A 40 0.29 -18.02 -3.87
CA VAL A 40 -1.08 -18.53 -3.70
C VAL A 40 -1.45 -18.58 -2.22
N MET A 41 -0.55 -19.05 -1.36
CA MET A 41 -0.76 -19.08 0.09
C MET A 41 -0.81 -17.68 0.71
N GLU A 42 0.03 -16.75 0.26
CA GLU A 42 -0.01 -15.33 0.64
C GLU A 42 -1.38 -14.72 0.34
N GLN A 43 -2.02 -15.06 -0.79
CA GLN A 43 -3.37 -14.57 -1.11
C GLN A 43 -4.42 -15.07 -0.12
N PHE A 44 -4.35 -16.32 0.33
CA PHE A 44 -5.26 -16.84 1.36
C PHE A 44 -5.07 -16.12 2.69
N ILE A 45 -3.81 -15.90 3.09
CA ILE A 45 -3.47 -15.17 4.33
C ILE A 45 -3.97 -13.72 4.23
N LEU A 46 -3.71 -13.04 3.11
CA LEU A 46 -4.18 -11.68 2.84
C LEU A 46 -5.70 -11.58 2.95
N GLY A 47 -6.44 -12.54 2.38
CA GLY A 47 -7.90 -12.58 2.48
C GLY A 47 -8.38 -12.69 3.94
N ALA A 48 -7.77 -13.58 4.72
CA ALA A 48 -8.11 -13.75 6.14
C ALA A 48 -7.80 -12.49 6.98
N LEU A 49 -6.63 -11.88 6.76
CA LEU A 49 -6.23 -10.65 7.45
C LEU A 49 -7.12 -9.48 7.06
N THR A 50 -7.43 -9.32 5.77
CA THR A 50 -8.30 -8.24 5.28
C THR A 50 -9.66 -8.31 5.95
N LYS A 51 -10.25 -9.51 6.03
CA LYS A 51 -11.53 -9.72 6.72
C LYS A 51 -11.43 -9.37 8.21
N CYS A 52 -10.42 -9.90 8.91
CA CYS A 52 -10.22 -9.63 10.33
C CYS A 52 -10.10 -8.12 10.63
N VAL A 53 -9.34 -7.40 9.82
CA VAL A 53 -9.14 -5.96 10.00
C VAL A 53 -10.41 -5.15 9.70
N GLN A 54 -11.19 -5.57 8.71
CA GLN A 54 -12.50 -4.97 8.41
C GLN A 54 -13.50 -5.19 9.54
N ASP A 55 -13.61 -6.42 10.04
CA ASP A 55 -14.56 -6.78 11.10
C ASP A 55 -14.25 -6.04 12.42
N ASN A 56 -12.97 -5.76 12.68
CA ASN A 56 -12.52 -5.05 13.89
C ASN A 56 -12.41 -3.53 13.72
N GLN A 57 -12.85 -2.95 12.59
CA GLN A 57 -12.68 -1.52 12.27
C GLN A 57 -11.24 -1.02 12.43
N GLY A 58 -10.25 -1.87 12.15
CA GLY A 58 -8.83 -1.56 12.35
C GLY A 58 -8.28 -0.52 11.37
N ILE A 59 -9.05 -0.14 10.35
CA ILE A 59 -8.67 0.81 9.30
C ILE A 59 -9.68 1.95 9.25
N ARG A 60 -9.16 3.17 9.13
CA ARG A 60 -9.99 4.39 9.10
C ARG A 60 -10.85 4.44 7.83
N PRO A 61 -12.08 4.97 7.91
CA PRO A 61 -12.93 5.19 6.74
C PRO A 61 -12.34 6.13 5.70
N SER A 62 -11.34 6.95 6.02
CA SER A 62 -10.61 7.79 5.07
C SER A 62 -9.53 7.05 4.28
N GLU A 63 -9.14 5.82 4.67
CA GLU A 63 -8.08 5.07 4.01
C GLU A 63 -8.56 4.51 2.67
N HIS A 64 -7.91 4.90 1.58
CA HIS A 64 -8.32 4.49 0.24
C HIS A 64 -7.33 3.53 -0.40
N GLY A 65 -6.08 3.49 0.07
CA GLY A 65 -5.06 2.60 -0.46
C GLY A 65 -5.40 1.15 -0.14
N PHE A 66 -5.30 0.27 -1.14
CA PHE A 66 -5.45 -1.19 -0.99
C PHE A 66 -6.79 -1.66 -0.39
N MET A 67 -7.82 -0.81 -0.38
CA MET A 67 -9.15 -1.16 0.12
C MET A 67 -10.10 -1.60 -1.00
N THR A 68 -10.81 -2.71 -0.80
CA THR A 68 -11.85 -3.17 -1.72
C THR A 68 -12.95 -2.11 -1.87
N GLY A 69 -13.34 -1.81 -3.11
CA GLY A 69 -14.40 -0.84 -3.40
C GLY A 69 -13.99 0.63 -3.27
N ARG A 70 -12.70 0.92 -3.04
CA ARG A 70 -12.14 2.27 -2.98
C ARG A 70 -11.12 2.49 -4.09
N SER A 71 -10.94 3.74 -4.49
CA SER A 71 -10.01 4.12 -5.54
C SER A 71 -9.42 5.51 -5.30
N CYS A 72 -8.43 5.89 -6.11
CA CYS A 72 -7.92 7.26 -6.11
C CYS A 72 -9.02 8.29 -6.43
N LEU A 73 -9.99 7.92 -7.27
CA LEU A 73 -11.11 8.79 -7.61
C LEU A 73 -12.06 8.99 -6.43
N THR A 74 -12.44 7.92 -5.73
CA THR A 74 -13.32 8.05 -4.55
C THR A 74 -12.62 8.83 -3.44
N ASN A 75 -11.31 8.67 -3.28
CA ASN A 75 -10.52 9.47 -2.35
C ASN A 75 -10.60 10.96 -2.70
N LEU A 76 -10.39 11.28 -3.98
CA LEU A 76 -10.45 12.65 -4.47
C LEU A 76 -11.83 13.28 -4.27
N ILE A 77 -12.89 12.53 -4.57
CA ILE A 77 -14.28 12.98 -4.36
C ILE A 77 -14.53 13.24 -2.87
N SER A 78 -14.20 12.30 -1.98
CA SER A 78 -14.38 12.48 -0.53
C SER A 78 -13.58 13.68 0.02
N PHE A 79 -12.39 13.91 -0.51
CA PHE A 79 -11.59 15.08 -0.15
C PHE A 79 -12.25 16.38 -0.63
N TYR A 80 -12.67 16.47 -1.89
CA TYR A 80 -13.32 17.68 -2.41
C TYR A 80 -14.65 17.97 -1.75
N ASP A 81 -15.43 16.95 -1.41
CA ASP A 81 -16.68 17.10 -0.66
C ASP A 81 -16.43 17.79 0.69
N LEU A 82 -15.42 17.32 1.44
CA LEU A 82 -14.99 17.94 2.69
C LEU A 82 -14.50 19.39 2.50
N VAL A 83 -13.63 19.63 1.52
CA VAL A 83 -13.08 20.97 1.26
C VAL A 83 -14.19 21.95 0.87
N THR A 84 -15.08 21.55 -0.04
CA THR A 84 -16.16 22.40 -0.53
C THR A 84 -17.10 22.77 0.62
N HIS A 85 -17.47 21.79 1.46
CA HIS A 85 -18.29 22.04 2.64
C HIS A 85 -17.66 23.07 3.60
N LEU A 86 -16.36 22.96 3.89
CA LEU A 86 -15.67 23.92 4.75
C LEU A 86 -15.59 25.32 4.13
N VAL A 87 -15.37 25.41 2.81
CA VAL A 87 -15.33 26.68 2.09
C VAL A 87 -16.70 27.35 2.08
N ASP A 88 -17.78 26.59 1.90
CA ASP A 88 -19.16 27.10 1.96
C ASP A 88 -19.52 27.67 3.34
N GLU A 89 -18.92 27.13 4.40
CA GLU A 89 -19.01 27.66 5.77
C GLU A 89 -18.10 28.89 6.02
N GLY A 90 -17.34 29.33 5.01
CA GLY A 90 -16.41 30.45 5.12
C GLY A 90 -15.13 30.13 5.90
N LYS A 91 -14.80 28.85 6.08
CA LYS A 91 -13.58 28.42 6.78
C LYS A 91 -12.39 28.38 5.80
N ALA A 92 -11.22 28.79 6.28
CA ALA A 92 -9.97 28.59 5.56
C ALA A 92 -9.57 27.10 5.60
N VAL A 93 -9.01 26.61 4.49
CA VAL A 93 -8.56 25.22 4.35
C VAL A 93 -7.11 25.20 3.90
N ASP A 94 -6.26 24.55 4.68
CA ASP A 94 -4.87 24.26 4.35
C ASP A 94 -4.67 22.74 4.22
N VAL A 95 -3.86 22.33 3.23
CA VAL A 95 -3.65 20.91 2.90
C VAL A 95 -2.18 20.57 2.96
N ILE A 96 -1.83 19.53 3.71
CA ILE A 96 -0.45 19.05 3.85
C ILE A 96 -0.35 17.67 3.20
N TYR A 97 0.51 17.55 2.19
CA TYR A 97 0.83 16.28 1.56
C TYR A 97 2.08 15.67 2.19
N LEU A 98 1.99 14.41 2.59
CA LEU A 98 3.05 13.64 3.22
C LEU A 98 3.33 12.38 2.40
N ASP A 99 4.60 12.01 2.28
CA ASP A 99 5.03 10.78 1.60
C ASP A 99 6.15 10.09 2.39
N PHE A 100 6.18 8.76 2.37
CA PHE A 100 7.19 7.97 3.05
C PHE A 100 8.25 7.50 2.05
N SER A 101 9.50 7.88 2.27
CA SER A 101 10.63 7.36 1.49
C SER A 101 10.81 5.87 1.74
N LYS A 102 10.75 5.05 0.68
CA LYS A 102 10.97 3.59 0.76
C LYS A 102 10.09 2.88 1.80
N ALA A 103 8.80 3.22 1.83
CA ALA A 103 7.85 2.76 2.86
C ALA A 103 7.89 1.24 3.15
N PHE A 104 8.00 0.40 2.12
CA PHE A 104 8.03 -1.06 2.28
C PHE A 104 9.36 -1.58 2.86
N ASP A 105 10.46 -0.85 2.71
CA ASP A 105 11.77 -1.24 3.21
C ASP A 105 11.97 -0.83 4.68
N MET A 106 11.11 0.05 5.22
CA MET A 106 11.23 0.62 6.58
C MET A 106 10.38 -0.11 7.64
N VAL A 107 9.67 -1.18 7.29
CA VAL A 107 8.83 -1.93 8.24
C VAL A 107 9.74 -2.80 9.14
N SER A 108 9.63 -2.63 10.46
CA SER A 108 10.41 -3.34 11.50
C SER A 108 9.63 -4.45 12.20
#